data_AF-A0A7K7E0N8-F1
#
_entry.id   AF-A0A7K7E0N8-F1
#
_cell.length_a   1.000
_cell.length_b   1.000
_cell.length_c   1.000
_cell.angle_alpha   90.00
_cell.angle_beta   90.00
_cell.angle_gamma   90.00
#
_symmetry.space_group_name_H-M   'P 1'
#
loop_
_entity.id
_entity.type
_entity.pdbx_description
1 polymer ?
#
loop_
_entity_poly.entity_id
_entity_poly.type
_entity_poly.pdbx_seq_one_letter_code
_entity_poly.pdbx_strand_id
1 'polypeptide(L)'
;YRKHEWDKHGTCAATIEVLNSQKKYFGKALELYQHIDLNGHLLKAGIKPSSSYYKMTAIKEALRGFYGVTPKIQCLPPEEGEEAQTIGQIEICFTKELQLVNCVELEGESNPVQAHFKLGTSELSVCNDTLPTYYPSEVQ
;
A
#
# COMPACT_ATOMS: atom_id res chain seq x y z
N TYR A 1 -6.29 15.83 7.36
CA TYR A 1 -6.25 14.53 6.68
C TYR A 1 -7.53 14.24 5.88
N ARG A 2 -8.67 13.88 6.49
CA ARG A 2 -9.90 13.48 5.73
C ARG A 2 -10.34 14.43 4.59
N LYS A 3 -10.29 15.75 4.80
CA LYS A 3 -10.59 16.72 3.73
C LYS A 3 -9.64 16.61 2.54
N HIS A 4 -8.34 16.44 2.80
CA HIS A 4 -7.32 16.28 1.76
C HIS A 4 -7.58 15.02 0.92
N GLU A 5 -7.82 13.88 1.58
CA GLU A 5 -8.14 12.61 0.90
C GLU A 5 -9.39 12.71 0.04
N TRP A 6 -10.43 13.41 0.52
CA TRP A 6 -11.62 13.65 -0.27
C TRP A 6 -11.34 14.53 -1.49
N ASP A 7 -10.74 15.71 -1.28
CA ASP A 7 -10.54 16.68 -2.35
C ASP A 7 -9.62 16.13 -3.45
N LYS A 8 -8.59 15.35 -3.07
CA LYS A 8 -7.58 14.80 -3.98
C LYS A 8 -7.98 13.47 -4.63
N HIS A 9 -8.71 12.61 -3.93
CA HIS A 9 -9.00 11.23 -4.40
C HIS A 9 -10.50 10.92 -4.46
N GLY A 10 -11.23 11.26 -3.40
CA GLY A 10 -12.67 10.95 -3.30
C GLY A 10 -13.54 11.61 -4.36
N THR A 11 -13.22 12.84 -4.77
CA THR A 11 -13.92 13.58 -5.84
C THR A 11 -13.90 12.84 -7.19
N CYS A 12 -12.78 12.22 -7.55
CA CYS A 12 -12.66 11.41 -8.78
C CYS A 12 -13.48 10.11 -8.70
N ALA A 13 -13.45 9.46 -7.53
CA ALA A 13 -14.21 8.24 -7.28
C ALA A 13 -15.73 8.48 -7.21
N ALA A 14 -16.17 9.73 -7.03
CA ALA A 14 -17.58 10.07 -6.87
C ALA A 14 -18.45 9.82 -8.12
N THR A 15 -17.84 9.46 -9.25
CA THR A 15 -18.54 8.95 -10.45
C THR A 15 -19.14 7.56 -10.24
N ILE A 16 -18.65 6.81 -9.23
CA ILE A 16 -19.14 5.48 -8.87
C ILE A 16 -20.23 5.64 -7.79
N GLU A 17 -21.42 5.11 -8.04
CA GLU A 17 -22.60 5.33 -7.19
C GLU A 17 -22.39 4.96 -5.71
N VAL A 18 -21.66 3.88 -5.45
CA VAL A 18 -21.35 3.42 -4.09
C VAL A 18 -20.30 4.29 -3.37
N LEU A 19 -19.68 5.26 -4.06
CA LEU A 19 -18.67 6.19 -3.55
C LEU A 19 -19.05 7.67 -3.73
N ASN A 20 -20.24 7.97 -4.30
CA ASN A 20 -20.62 9.30 -4.79
C ASN A 20 -20.92 10.38 -3.72
N SER A 21 -20.45 10.20 -2.50
CA SER A 21 -20.45 11.22 -1.45
C SER A 21 -19.33 10.95 -0.46
N GLN A 22 -18.91 11.96 0.29
CA GLN A 22 -17.90 11.80 1.36
C GLN A 22 -18.25 10.65 2.32
N LYS A 23 -19.51 10.60 2.78
CA LYS A 23 -19.97 9.56 3.70
C LYS A 23 -19.84 8.17 3.09
N LYS A 24 -20.24 8.00 1.84
CA LYS A 24 -20.14 6.73 1.12
C LYS A 24 -18.69 6.31 0.88
N TYR A 25 -17.84 7.24 0.41
CA TYR A 25 -16.42 7.00 0.13
C TYR A 25 -15.67 6.52 1.39
N PHE A 26 -15.73 7.28 2.49
CA PHE A 26 -15.05 6.89 3.72
C PHE A 26 -15.68 5.67 4.39
N GLY A 27 -17.01 5.53 4.33
CA GLY A 27 -17.71 4.36 4.85
C GLY A 27 -17.29 3.09 4.13
N LYS A 28 -17.21 3.13 2.79
CA LYS A 28 -16.77 2.00 1.98
C LYS A 28 -15.28 1.68 2.17
N ALA A 29 -14.43 2.71 2.31
CA ALA A 29 -13.02 2.51 2.63
C ALA A 29 -12.82 1.76 3.96
N LEU A 30 -13.60 2.11 4.99
CA LEU A 30 -13.55 1.41 6.29
C LEU A 30 -14.07 -0.04 6.19
N GLU A 31 -15.15 -0.26 5.43
CA GLU A 31 -15.68 -1.60 5.17
C GLU A 31 -14.65 -2.49 4.44
N LEU A 32 -14.00 -1.95 3.39
CA LEU A 32 -12.93 -2.66 2.69
C LEU A 32 -11.74 -2.94 3.62
N TYR A 33 -11.33 -1.97 4.44
CA TYR A 33 -10.24 -2.18 5.42
C TYR A 33 -10.54 -3.35 6.37
N GLN A 34 -11.77 -3.43 6.89
CA GLN A 34 -12.19 -4.53 7.76
C GLN A 34 -12.27 -5.87 7.01
N HIS A 35 -12.78 -5.87 5.78
CA HIS A 35 -12.95 -7.07 4.97
C HIS A 35 -11.61 -7.66 4.52
N ILE A 36 -10.67 -6.79 4.16
CA ILE A 36 -9.33 -7.19 3.72
C ILE A 36 -8.51 -7.77 4.86
N ASP A 37 -8.64 -7.25 6.08
CA ASP A 37 -7.96 -7.76 7.29
C ASP A 37 -6.45 -7.98 7.07
N LEU A 38 -5.76 -6.97 6.51
CA LEU A 38 -4.32 -7.06 6.20
C LEU A 38 -3.49 -7.46 7.41
N ASN A 39 -3.78 -6.87 8.56
CA ASN A 39 -3.07 -7.17 9.81
C ASN A 39 -3.30 -8.62 10.25
N GLY A 40 -4.55 -9.11 10.18
CA GLY A 40 -4.85 -10.49 10.53
C GLY A 40 -4.17 -11.49 9.59
N HIS A 41 -4.13 -11.21 8.28
CA HIS A 41 -3.44 -12.05 7.30
C HIS A 41 -1.91 -12.07 7.49
N LEU A 42 -1.28 -10.91 7.68
CA LEU A 42 0.15 -10.83 7.98
C LEU A 42 0.49 -11.62 9.27
N LEU A 43 -0.30 -11.42 10.33
CA LEU A 43 -0.12 -12.15 11.59
C LEU A 43 -0.29 -13.66 11.43
N LYS A 44 -1.30 -14.12 10.68
CA LYS A 44 -1.51 -15.55 10.36
C LYS A 44 -0.33 -16.16 9.60
N ALA A 45 0.34 -15.39 8.75
CA ALA A 45 1.58 -15.80 8.08
C ALA A 45 2.84 -15.71 8.96
N GLY A 46 2.72 -15.26 10.22
CA GLY A 46 3.86 -15.01 11.10
C GLY A 46 4.67 -13.77 10.71
N ILE A 47 4.15 -12.93 9.82
CA ILE A 47 4.73 -11.65 9.45
C ILE A 47 4.20 -10.61 10.42
N LYS A 48 5.05 -10.23 11.37
CA LYS A 48 4.74 -9.24 12.38
C LYS A 48 5.93 -8.29 12.50
N PRO A 49 5.72 -7.10 13.06
CA PRO A 49 6.86 -6.25 13.32
C PRO A 49 7.92 -6.95 14.18
N SER A 50 9.18 -6.81 13.78
CA SER A 50 10.29 -7.59 14.33
C SER A 50 11.62 -6.90 14.07
N SER A 51 12.59 -7.10 14.96
CA SER A 51 13.99 -6.69 14.74
C SER A 51 14.71 -7.56 13.70
N SER A 52 14.13 -8.68 13.28
CA SER A 52 14.65 -9.55 12.22
C SER A 52 14.13 -9.14 10.85
N TYR A 53 14.94 -9.34 9.82
CA TYR A 53 14.56 -9.04 8.44
C TYR A 53 13.77 -10.17 7.78
N TYR A 54 12.85 -9.78 6.91
CA TYR A 54 12.10 -10.67 6.03
C TYR A 54 12.69 -10.65 4.62
N LYS A 55 12.47 -11.74 3.87
CA LYS A 55 12.60 -11.72 2.41
C LYS A 55 11.33 -11.11 1.83
N MET A 56 11.45 -10.12 0.96
CA MET A 56 10.31 -9.48 0.30
C MET A 56 9.43 -10.50 -0.45
N THR A 57 10.06 -11.51 -1.07
CA THR A 57 9.34 -12.61 -1.74
C THR A 57 8.41 -13.37 -0.80
N ALA A 58 8.82 -13.65 0.45
CA ALA A 58 7.98 -14.34 1.41
C ALA A 58 6.73 -13.53 1.79
N ILE A 59 6.87 -12.20 1.89
CA ILE A 59 5.75 -11.29 2.16
C ILE A 59 4.79 -11.26 0.97
N LYS A 60 5.33 -11.05 -0.24
CA LYS A 60 4.53 -11.05 -1.49
C LYS A 60 3.77 -12.37 -1.68
N GLU A 61 4.42 -13.50 -1.42
CA GLU A 61 3.79 -14.83 -1.53
C GLU A 61 2.71 -15.07 -0.49
N ALA A 62 2.92 -14.66 0.76
CA ALA A 62 1.91 -14.76 1.80
C ALA A 62 0.65 -13.95 1.46
N LEU A 63 0.83 -12.68 1.05
CA LEU A 63 -0.30 -11.83 0.66
C LEU A 63 -1.02 -12.35 -0.58
N ARG A 64 -0.29 -12.83 -1.59
CA ARG A 64 -0.88 -13.47 -2.78
C ARG A 64 -1.66 -14.72 -2.40
N GLY A 65 -1.18 -15.50 -1.45
CA GLY A 65 -1.86 -16.70 -0.95
C GLY A 65 -3.21 -16.40 -0.30
N PHE A 66 -3.32 -15.29 0.45
CA PHE A 66 -4.59 -14.90 1.09
C PHE A 66 -5.55 -14.21 0.13
N TYR A 67 -5.07 -13.32 -0.73
CA TYR A 67 -5.95 -12.50 -1.56
C TYR A 67 -6.22 -13.06 -2.95
N GLY A 68 -5.43 -14.03 -3.42
CA GLY A 68 -5.50 -14.53 -4.80
C GLY A 68 -5.07 -13.52 -5.86
N VAL A 69 -4.65 -12.33 -5.45
CA VAL A 69 -4.14 -11.22 -6.28
C VAL A 69 -2.84 -10.69 -5.69
N THR A 70 -2.10 -9.93 -6.49
CA THR A 70 -0.79 -9.37 -6.11
C THR A 70 -0.94 -7.91 -5.68
N PRO A 71 -0.74 -7.57 -4.39
CA PRO A 71 -0.65 -6.19 -3.93
C PRO A 71 0.67 -5.53 -4.38
N LYS A 72 0.69 -4.20 -4.41
CA LYS A 72 1.93 -3.42 -4.56
C LYS A 72 2.49 -3.07 -3.19
N ILE A 73 3.77 -3.34 -2.98
CA ILE A 73 4.45 -3.05 -1.71
C ILE A 73 5.54 -2.02 -1.98
N GLN A 74 5.51 -0.93 -1.22
CA GLN A 74 6.48 0.15 -1.32
C GLN A 74 7.31 0.28 -0.03
N CYS A 75 8.58 0.54 -0.23
CA CYS A 75 9.58 0.61 0.81
C CYS A 75 10.34 1.94 0.76
N LEU A 76 10.83 2.35 1.92
CA LEU A 76 11.93 3.31 2.02
C LEU A 76 13.23 2.56 1.67
N PRO A 77 14.09 3.14 0.83
CA PRO A 77 15.42 2.56 0.59
C PRO A 77 16.24 2.54 1.89
N PRO A 78 17.25 1.67 2.01
CA PRO A 78 18.17 1.69 3.14
C PRO A 78 18.85 3.06 3.27
N GLU A 79 18.99 3.57 4.50
CA GLU A 79 19.80 4.76 4.76
C GLU A 79 21.30 4.44 4.74
N GLU A 80 22.16 5.46 4.83
CA GLU A 80 23.61 5.27 4.80
C GLU A 80 24.06 4.38 5.98
N GLY A 81 24.65 3.22 5.65
CA GLY A 81 25.08 2.22 6.63
C GLY A 81 24.04 1.14 6.94
N GLU A 82 22.84 1.21 6.35
CA GLU A 82 21.83 0.15 6.45
C GLU A 82 21.87 -0.77 5.22
N GLU A 83 21.59 -2.06 5.45
CA GLU A 83 21.50 -3.05 4.37
C GLU A 83 20.04 -3.39 4.00
N ALA A 84 19.09 -3.03 4.87
CA ALA A 84 17.69 -3.40 4.75
C ALA A 84 16.83 -2.21 4.30
N GLN A 85 15.91 -2.47 3.38
CA GLN A 85 14.84 -1.52 3.08
C GLN A 85 13.73 -1.64 4.13
N THR A 86 12.91 -0.60 4.29
CA THR A 86 11.83 -0.59 5.29
C THR A 86 10.46 -0.55 4.63
N ILE A 87 9.55 -1.47 4.99
CA ILE A 87 8.17 -1.45 4.47
C ILE A 87 7.48 -0.16 4.92
N GLY A 88 6.95 0.60 3.96
CA GLY A 88 6.17 1.81 4.24
C GLY A 88 4.70 1.68 3.88
N GLN A 89 4.37 1.09 2.72
CA GLN A 89 3.00 1.06 2.22
C GLN A 89 2.69 -0.26 1.50
N ILE A 90 1.46 -0.76 1.70
CA ILE A 90 0.89 -1.89 0.94
C ILE A 90 -0.39 -1.39 0.28
N GLU A 91 -0.42 -1.41 -1.05
CA GLU A 91 -1.59 -1.03 -1.84
C GLU A 91 -2.31 -2.27 -2.34
N ILE A 92 -3.63 -2.31 -2.13
CA ILE A 92 -4.52 -3.38 -2.57
C ILE A 92 -5.48 -2.80 -3.60
N CYS A 93 -5.49 -3.38 -4.79
CA CYS A 93 -6.20 -2.83 -5.94
C CYS A 93 -7.58 -3.46 -6.12
N PHE A 94 -8.51 -2.63 -6.56
CA PHE A 94 -9.89 -3.02 -6.83
C PHE A 94 -10.32 -2.53 -8.21
N THR A 95 -11.25 -3.26 -8.85
CA THR A 95 -12.02 -2.74 -9.98
C THR A 95 -12.97 -1.63 -9.51
N LYS A 96 -13.65 -0.94 -10.44
CA LYS A 96 -14.66 0.08 -10.09
C LYS A 96 -15.88 -0.53 -9.38
N GLU A 97 -16.09 -1.83 -9.56
CA GLU A 97 -17.09 -2.67 -8.89
C GLU A 97 -16.59 -3.21 -7.53
N LEU A 98 -15.44 -2.71 -7.07
CA LEU A 98 -14.81 -3.04 -5.78
C LEU A 98 -14.45 -4.52 -5.63
N GLN A 99 -14.11 -5.17 -6.73
CA GLN A 99 -13.59 -6.54 -6.75
C GLN A 99 -12.06 -6.54 -6.73
N LEU A 100 -11.44 -7.43 -5.96
CA LEU A 100 -9.99 -7.56 -5.89
C LEU A 100 -9.38 -7.86 -7.27
N VAL A 101 -8.29 -7.17 -7.59
CA VAL A 101 -7.52 -7.38 -8.83
C VAL A 101 -6.02 -7.21 -8.55
N ASN A 102 -5.18 -7.80 -9.40
CA ASN A 102 -3.73 -7.54 -9.35
C ASN A 102 -3.47 -6.04 -9.49
N CYS A 103 -2.60 -5.50 -8.64
CA CYS A 103 -2.04 -4.17 -8.86
C CYS A 103 -1.09 -4.24 -10.05
N VAL A 104 -1.56 -3.82 -11.22
CA VAL A 104 -0.70 -3.66 -12.40
C VAL A 104 0.17 -2.42 -12.22
N GLU A 105 1.47 -2.57 -12.45
CA GLU A 105 2.30 -1.40 -12.74
C GLU A 105 1.81 -0.85 -14.07
N LEU A 106 1.18 0.34 -14.05
CA LEU A 106 0.85 1.02 -15.28
C LEU A 106 2.16 1.47 -15.93
N GLU A 107 2.74 0.61 -16.78
CA GLU A 107 3.75 1.04 -17.75
C GLU A 107 3.07 1.98 -18.75
N GLY A 108 3.26 3.29 -18.55
CA GLY A 108 2.92 4.30 -19.55
C GLY A 108 1.79 5.26 -19.19
N GLU A 109 2.01 6.10 -18.17
CA GLU A 109 1.55 7.50 -18.23
C GLU A 109 2.64 8.40 -17.65
N SER A 110 3.46 8.96 -18.54
CA SER A 110 4.16 10.21 -18.27
C SER A 110 3.12 11.34 -18.21
N ASN A 111 2.35 11.41 -17.13
CA ASN A 111 1.55 12.59 -16.82
C ASN A 111 2.38 13.47 -15.87
N PRO A 112 2.69 14.73 -16.24
CA PRO A 112 3.54 15.61 -15.47
C PRO A 112 2.74 16.17 -14.29
N VAL A 113 2.55 15.33 -13.27
CA VAL A 113 2.24 15.80 -11.93
C VAL A 113 3.42 15.42 -11.04
N GLN A 114 4.61 15.87 -11.45
CA GLN A 114 5.58 16.36 -10.47
C GLN A 114 4.94 17.58 -9.79
N ALA A 115 4.00 17.33 -8.88
CA ALA A 115 3.93 18.15 -7.71
C ALA A 115 5.23 17.87 -6.97
N HIS A 116 6.21 18.70 -7.27
CA HIS A 116 7.53 18.77 -6.70
C HIS A 116 7.40 19.05 -5.19
N PHE A 117 6.93 18.08 -4.40
CA PHE A 117 7.00 18.12 -2.96
C PHE A 117 8.39 17.63 -2.56
N LYS A 118 9.39 18.50 -2.77
CA LYS A 118 10.62 18.41 -1.99
C LYS A 118 10.27 18.79 -0.55
N LEU A 119 9.83 17.80 0.22
CA LEU A 119 9.79 17.83 1.67
C LEU A 119 10.67 16.67 2.11
N GLY A 120 11.82 16.98 2.72
CA GLY A 120 12.94 16.05 2.96
C GLY A 120 12.58 14.80 3.75
N THR A 121 11.97 13.85 3.06
CA THR A 121 11.59 12.51 3.50
C THR A 121 11.89 11.61 2.32
N SER A 122 12.62 10.51 2.54
CA SER A 122 12.94 9.55 1.49
C SER A 122 11.64 9.07 0.82
N GLU A 123 11.52 9.22 -0.50
CA GLU A 123 10.29 8.85 -1.22
C GLU A 123 10.11 7.32 -1.23
N LEU A 124 8.88 6.86 -0.98
CA LEU A 124 8.53 5.44 -1.08
C LEU A 124 8.63 4.96 -2.54
N SER A 125 9.34 3.86 -2.75
CA SER A 125 9.50 3.21 -4.06
C SER A 125 9.11 1.74 -3.99
N VAL A 126 8.91 1.07 -5.13
CA VAL A 126 8.58 -0.37 -5.12
C VAL A 126 9.69 -1.15 -4.41
N CYS A 127 9.31 -1.99 -3.45
CA CYS A 127 10.29 -2.75 -2.68
C CYS A 127 11.13 -3.68 -3.56
N ASN A 128 12.43 -3.69 -3.32
CA ASN A 128 13.40 -4.52 -4.04
C ASN A 128 13.31 -5.99 -3.54
N ASP A 129 13.22 -6.96 -4.45
CA ASP A 129 13.08 -8.36 -4.05
C ASP A 129 14.37 -9.01 -3.50
N THR A 130 15.54 -8.40 -3.74
CA THR A 130 16.83 -8.94 -3.32
C THR A 130 17.31 -8.38 -1.98
N LEU A 131 16.82 -7.23 -1.54
CA LEU A 131 17.24 -6.61 -0.28
C LEU A 131 16.49 -7.22 0.93
N PRO A 132 17.17 -7.42 2.07
CA PRO A 132 16.49 -7.67 3.34
C PRO A 132 15.45 -6.60 3.62
N THR A 133 14.33 -7.00 4.23
CA THR A 133 13.22 -6.09 4.49
C THR A 133 12.93 -5.99 5.99
N TYR A 134 13.00 -4.78 6.51
CA TYR A 134 12.59 -4.43 7.85
C TYR A 134 11.09 -4.10 7.91
N TYR A 135 10.40 -4.67 8.90
CA TYR A 135 9.01 -4.36 9.22
C TYR A 135 8.96 -3.76 10.65
N PRO A 136 8.85 -2.42 10.78
CA PRO A 136 9.03 -1.74 12.05
C PRO A 136 7.85 -1.93 13.01
N SER A 137 8.15 -2.04 14.31
CA SER A 137 7.15 -2.20 15.38
C SER A 137 6.43 -0.92 15.78
N GLU A 138 6.97 0.23 15.37
CA GLU A 138 6.39 1.55 15.61
C GLU A 138 6.38 2.33 14.30
N VAL A 139 5.28 3.05 14.07
CA VAL A 139 5.22 4.08 13.03
C VAL A 139 5.91 5.31 13.62
N GLN A 140 7.09 5.67 13.13
CA GLN A 140 7.75 6.93 13.49
C GLN A 140 6.93 8.14 13.02
#